data_AF-A0A914CN93-F1
#
_entry.id   AF-A0A914CN93-F1
#
_cell.length_a   1.000
_cell.length_b   1.000
_cell.length_c   1.000
_cell.angle_alpha   90.00
_cell.angle_beta   90.00
_cell.angle_gamma   90.00
#
_symmetry.space_group_name_H-M   'P 1'
#
loop_
_entity.id
_entity.type
_entity.pdbx_description
1 polymer ?
#
loop_
_entity_poly.entity_id
_entity_poly.type
_entity_poly.pdbx_seq_one_letter_code
_entity_poly.pdbx_strand_id
1 'polypeptide(L)'
;MEKEKNRPLEFYIKVNKDTPLEIALTYLEEIRSKWQELDSKVKELVGKLDNFKFDTNLHHEDILKEDLDEFYNRIPYAYEFLDEHQERNIPIAHRVILESRLMVIIVEIIEKIESILVNFKNIRKTEDQLQAKCKEISDEARDYSEKIQQIHLCFLQSFLNQKW
;
A
#
# COMPACT_ATOMS: atom_id res chain seq x y z
N MET A 1 5.59 -26.15 18.16
CA MET A 1 4.50 -25.16 18.02
C MET A 1 4.65 -24.55 16.64
N GLU A 2 3.91 -25.06 15.66
CA GLU A 2 4.22 -24.87 14.23
C GLU A 2 2.94 -24.53 13.46
N LYS A 3 2.09 -23.64 14.01
CA LYS A 3 0.72 -23.43 13.50
C LYS A 3 0.32 -22.00 13.13
N GLU A 4 1.21 -21.01 13.22
CA GLU A 4 0.75 -19.61 13.11
C GLU A 4 1.59 -18.70 12.20
N LYS A 5 2.46 -19.25 11.35
CA LYS A 5 3.34 -18.46 10.46
C LYS A 5 2.66 -17.79 9.26
N ASN A 6 1.33 -17.75 9.20
CA ASN A 6 0.66 -17.18 8.03
C ASN A 6 -0.70 -16.54 8.34
N ARG A 7 -0.78 -15.75 9.42
CA ARG A 7 -1.98 -14.95 9.68
C ARG A 7 -2.13 -13.89 8.58
N PRO A 8 -3.37 -13.58 8.15
CA PRO A 8 -3.60 -12.54 7.16
C PRO A 8 -3.43 -11.15 7.80
N LEU A 9 -3.19 -10.10 7.00
CA LEU A 9 -2.89 -8.75 7.53
C LEU A 9 -4.01 -8.21 8.43
N GLU A 10 -5.25 -8.56 8.13
CA GLU A 10 -6.46 -8.17 8.86
C GLU A 10 -6.47 -8.68 10.31
N PHE A 11 -5.73 -9.75 10.61
CA PHE A 11 -5.55 -10.22 11.97
C PHE A 11 -4.80 -9.16 12.79
N TYR A 12 -3.68 -8.67 12.28
CA TYR A 12 -2.81 -7.73 12.99
C TYR A 12 -3.43 -6.34 13.13
N ILE A 13 -4.29 -5.94 12.18
CA ILE A 13 -5.06 -4.70 12.26
C ILE A 13 -6.05 -4.72 13.45
N LYS A 14 -6.49 -5.91 13.87
CA LYS A 14 -7.44 -6.12 14.97
C LYS A 14 -6.77 -6.42 16.31
N VAL A 15 -5.44 -6.44 16.37
CA VAL A 15 -4.69 -6.63 17.60
C VAL A 15 -5.02 -5.50 18.59
N ASN A 16 -5.05 -5.82 19.88
CA ASN A 16 -5.28 -4.82 20.93
C ASN A 16 -4.04 -3.92 21.06
N LYS A 17 -4.23 -2.60 21.14
CA LYS A 17 -3.18 -1.62 21.41
C LYS A 17 -2.42 -1.88 22.71
N ASP A 18 -3.08 -2.52 23.69
CA ASP A 18 -2.49 -2.89 25.00
C ASP A 18 -1.92 -4.32 25.03
N THR A 19 -1.68 -4.93 23.86
CA THR A 19 -1.09 -6.27 23.78
C THR A 19 0.25 -6.33 24.51
N PRO A 20 0.50 -7.34 25.38
CA PRO A 20 1.76 -7.50 26.07
C PRO A 20 2.96 -7.48 25.12
N LEU A 21 4.07 -6.89 25.58
CA LEU A 21 5.26 -6.64 24.76
C LEU A 21 5.80 -7.92 24.12
N GLU A 22 5.84 -9.02 24.86
CA GLU A 22 6.37 -10.31 24.39
C GLU A 22 5.57 -10.86 23.19
N ILE A 23 4.24 -10.70 23.22
CA ILE A 23 3.35 -11.11 22.14
C ILE A 23 3.49 -10.14 20.96
N ALA A 24 3.52 -8.84 21.23
CA ALA A 24 3.63 -7.81 20.20
C ALA A 24 4.96 -7.92 19.43
N LEU A 25 6.06 -8.29 20.10
CA LEU A 25 7.35 -8.56 19.44
C LEU A 25 7.26 -9.75 18.48
N THR A 26 6.56 -10.82 18.87
CA THR A 26 6.33 -11.98 17.99
C THR A 26 5.56 -11.56 16.73
N TYR A 27 4.52 -10.74 16.89
CA TYR A 27 3.78 -10.22 15.74
C TYR A 27 4.61 -9.28 14.87
N LEU A 28 5.46 -8.45 15.46
CA LEU A 28 6.36 -7.57 14.70
C LEU A 28 7.34 -8.37 13.84
N GLU A 29 7.87 -9.50 14.34
CA GLU A 29 8.71 -10.40 13.54
C GLU A 29 7.93 -10.99 12.35
N GLU A 30 6.70 -11.42 12.55
CA GLU A 30 5.84 -11.91 11.47
C GLU A 30 5.55 -10.82 10.44
N ILE A 31 5.28 -9.57 10.87
CA ILE A 31 5.08 -8.41 9.99
C ILE A 31 6.32 -8.08 9.17
N ARG A 32 7.52 -8.16 9.76
CA ARG A 32 8.78 -7.95 9.03
C ARG A 32 8.96 -8.95 7.88
N SER A 33 8.63 -10.22 8.09
CA SER A 33 8.65 -11.20 7.00
C SER A 33 7.67 -10.83 5.88
N LYS A 34 6.47 -10.35 6.23
CA LYS A 34 5.49 -9.91 5.23
C LYS A 34 5.95 -8.67 4.46
N TRP A 35 6.67 -7.73 5.09
CA TRP A 35 7.27 -6.60 4.39
C TRP A 35 8.27 -7.04 3.32
N GLN A 36 9.07 -8.08 3.60
CA GLN A 36 10.02 -8.63 2.62
C GLN A 36 9.30 -9.28 1.42
N GLU A 37 8.20 -9.99 1.68
CA GLU A 37 7.34 -10.52 0.61
C GLU A 37 6.72 -9.39 -0.21
N LEU A 38 6.27 -8.32 0.44
CA LEU A 38 5.67 -7.17 -0.21
C LEU A 38 6.68 -6.40 -1.07
N ASP A 39 7.91 -6.19 -0.59
CA ASP A 39 9.00 -5.59 -1.36
C ASP A 39 9.29 -6.37 -2.66
N SER A 40 9.24 -7.70 -2.58
CA SER A 40 9.37 -8.55 -3.76
C SER A 40 8.23 -8.31 -4.77
N LYS A 41 6.99 -8.21 -4.30
CA LYS A 41 5.83 -7.89 -5.17
C LYS A 41 5.90 -6.49 -5.77
N VAL A 42 6.38 -5.50 -5.02
CA VAL A 42 6.58 -4.13 -5.52
C VAL A 42 7.60 -4.13 -6.65
N LYS A 43 8.72 -4.85 -6.50
CA LYS A 43 9.72 -5.01 -7.57
C LYS A 43 9.16 -5.70 -8.81
N GLU A 44 8.34 -6.74 -8.64
CA GLU A 44 7.65 -7.38 -9.76
C GLU A 44 6.69 -6.42 -10.47
N LEU A 45 5.95 -5.60 -9.72
CA LEU A 45 5.05 -4.59 -10.28
C LEU A 45 5.79 -3.55 -11.12
N VAL A 46 6.93 -3.03 -10.62
CA VAL A 46 7.80 -2.11 -11.37
C VAL A 46 8.21 -2.75 -12.69
N GLY A 47 8.67 -4.00 -12.66
CA GLY A 47 9.01 -4.73 -13.88
C GLY A 47 7.83 -4.86 -14.84
N LYS A 48 6.59 -5.03 -14.35
CA LYS A 48 5.41 -5.07 -15.22
C LYS A 48 5.10 -3.71 -15.85
N LEU A 49 5.17 -2.62 -15.07
CA LEU A 49 4.93 -1.26 -15.54
C LEU A 49 5.97 -0.84 -16.59
N ASP A 50 7.25 -1.07 -16.33
CA ASP A 50 8.36 -0.72 -17.24
C ASP A 50 8.27 -1.44 -18.59
N ASN A 51 7.78 -2.69 -18.58
CA ASN A 51 7.64 -3.50 -19.79
C ASN A 51 6.28 -3.32 -20.49
N PHE A 52 5.35 -2.56 -19.90
CA PHE A 52 4.03 -2.37 -20.47
C PHE A 52 4.09 -1.40 -21.65
N LYS A 53 3.51 -1.80 -22.78
CA LYS A 53 3.52 -1.00 -24.01
C LYS A 53 2.24 -0.17 -24.11
N PHE A 54 2.32 1.07 -23.64
CA PHE A 54 1.36 2.11 -23.95
C PHE A 54 1.60 2.66 -25.36
N ASP A 55 0.53 2.99 -26.08
CA ASP A 55 0.61 3.69 -27.36
C ASP A 55 0.55 5.19 -27.09
N THR A 56 1.73 5.79 -26.92
CA THR A 56 1.90 7.22 -26.56
C THR A 56 1.51 8.19 -27.68
N ASN A 57 0.88 7.70 -28.74
CA ASN A 57 0.24 8.55 -29.74
C ASN A 57 -1.24 8.80 -29.42
N LEU A 58 -1.77 8.13 -28.38
CA LEU A 58 -3.12 8.31 -27.89
C LEU A 58 -3.07 9.09 -26.57
N HIS A 59 -3.59 10.30 -26.59
CA HIS A 59 -3.55 11.24 -25.47
C HIS A 59 -4.00 10.63 -24.12
N HIS A 60 -5.08 9.86 -24.13
CA HIS A 60 -5.61 9.24 -22.92
C HIS A 60 -4.81 8.00 -22.45
N GLU A 61 -3.99 7.38 -23.30
CA GLU A 61 -3.07 6.32 -22.85
C GLU A 61 -1.85 6.91 -22.15
N ASP A 62 -1.37 8.07 -22.62
CA ASP A 62 -0.33 8.83 -21.92
C ASP A 62 -0.80 9.30 -20.55
N ILE A 63 -2.01 9.88 -20.47
CA ILE A 63 -2.61 10.27 -19.18
C ILE A 63 -2.75 9.05 -18.27
N LEU A 64 -3.26 7.93 -18.78
CA LEU A 64 -3.39 6.72 -17.97
C LEU A 64 -2.03 6.25 -17.43
N LYS A 65 -0.98 6.33 -18.23
CA LYS A 65 0.37 6.00 -17.79
C LYS A 65 0.82 6.92 -16.66
N GLU A 66 0.65 8.23 -16.82
CA GLU A 66 0.97 9.22 -15.78
C GLU A 66 0.16 8.96 -14.48
N ASP A 67 -1.13 8.67 -14.60
CA ASP A 67 -2.00 8.34 -13.47
C ASP A 67 -1.54 7.06 -12.76
N LEU A 68 -1.13 6.03 -13.51
CA LEU A 68 -0.58 4.79 -12.96
C LEU A 68 0.77 5.01 -12.25
N ASP A 69 1.63 5.86 -12.80
CA ASP A 69 2.90 6.24 -12.18
C ASP A 69 2.64 7.02 -10.88
N GLU A 70 1.70 7.96 -10.87
CA GLU A 70 1.29 8.67 -9.65
C GLU A 70 0.73 7.71 -8.59
N PHE A 71 -0.11 6.77 -9.02
CA PHE A 71 -0.70 5.76 -8.15
C PHE A 71 0.36 4.82 -7.55
N TYR A 72 1.32 4.37 -8.38
CA TYR A 72 2.47 3.61 -7.93
C TYR A 72 3.32 4.40 -6.93
N ASN A 73 3.54 5.70 -7.15
CA ASN A 73 4.34 6.56 -6.28
C ASN A 73 3.76 6.72 -4.87
N ARG A 74 2.54 6.24 -4.59
CA ARG A 74 2.01 6.13 -3.22
C ARG A 74 2.67 5.02 -2.41
N ILE A 75 3.19 3.99 -3.06
CA ILE A 75 3.93 2.90 -2.41
C ILE A 75 5.25 3.40 -1.78
N PRO A 76 6.19 4.02 -2.51
CA PRO A 76 7.43 4.51 -1.90
C PRO A 76 7.14 5.56 -0.81
N TYR A 77 6.11 6.40 -0.99
CA TYR A 77 5.68 7.33 0.06
C TYR A 77 5.24 6.63 1.36
N ALA A 78 4.54 5.50 1.25
CA ALA A 78 4.23 4.67 2.42
C ALA A 78 5.50 4.12 3.09
N TYR A 79 6.48 3.64 2.31
CA TYR A 79 7.76 3.17 2.87
C TYR A 79 8.54 4.29 3.59
N GLU A 80 8.55 5.51 3.06
CA GLU A 80 9.18 6.66 3.74
C GLU A 80 8.60 6.89 5.14
N PHE A 81 7.27 6.78 5.29
CA PHE A 81 6.65 6.88 6.60
C PHE A 81 7.01 5.72 7.52
N LEU A 82 7.05 4.50 7.00
CA LEU A 82 7.50 3.36 7.78
C LEU A 82 8.89 3.66 8.38
N ASP A 83 9.84 4.06 7.53
CA ASP A 83 11.22 4.34 7.93
C ASP A 83 11.30 5.49 8.96
N GLU A 84 10.55 6.57 8.74
CA GLU A 84 10.47 7.72 9.67
C GLU A 84 10.06 7.29 11.09
N HIS A 85 9.09 6.37 11.21
CA HIS A 85 8.55 5.95 12.51
C HIS A 85 9.27 4.75 13.13
N GLN A 86 10.12 4.04 12.37
CA GLN A 86 10.93 2.94 12.93
C GLN A 86 11.91 3.42 14.00
N GLU A 87 12.41 4.65 13.86
CA GLU A 87 13.36 5.29 14.79
C GLU A 87 12.67 5.91 16.01
N ARG A 88 11.33 5.94 16.03
CA ARG A 88 10.55 6.55 17.11
C ARG A 88 10.19 5.54 18.17
N ASN A 89 10.11 6.01 19.42
CA ASN A 89 9.70 5.20 20.57
C ASN A 89 8.17 4.98 20.60
N ILE A 90 7.65 4.28 19.59
CA ILE A 90 6.22 3.95 19.46
C ILE A 90 5.96 2.57 20.08
N PRO A 91 4.87 2.38 20.86
CA PRO A 91 4.52 1.07 21.39
C PRO A 91 4.48 -0.01 20.29
N ILE A 92 5.11 -1.16 20.54
CA ILE A 92 5.25 -2.23 19.54
C ILE A 92 3.89 -2.73 19.04
N ALA A 93 2.90 -2.86 19.91
CA ALA A 93 1.55 -3.26 19.52
C ALA A 93 0.90 -2.23 18.56
N HIS A 94 1.16 -0.94 18.74
CA HIS A 94 0.67 0.09 17.83
C HIS A 94 1.37 -0.02 16.47
N ARG A 95 2.69 -0.23 16.47
CA ARG A 95 3.46 -0.47 15.23
C ARG A 95 2.90 -1.65 14.45
N VAL A 96 2.65 -2.78 15.10
CA VAL A 96 2.04 -3.95 14.46
C VAL A 96 0.74 -3.59 13.75
N ILE A 97 -0.16 -2.86 14.40
CA ILE A 97 -1.44 -2.44 13.81
C ILE A 97 -1.22 -1.49 12.63
N LEU A 98 -0.41 -0.45 12.81
CA LEU A 98 -0.25 0.63 11.85
C LEU A 98 0.57 0.21 10.61
N GLU A 99 1.64 -0.54 10.80
CA GLU A 99 2.41 -1.15 9.71
C GLU A 99 1.51 -2.09 8.90
N SER A 100 0.67 -2.90 9.55
CA SER A 100 -0.27 -3.79 8.84
C SER A 100 -1.31 -3.04 8.03
N ARG A 101 -1.85 -1.92 8.54
CA ARG A 101 -2.77 -1.06 7.77
C ARG A 101 -2.11 -0.48 6.54
N LEU A 102 -0.85 -0.05 6.68
CA LEU A 102 -0.07 0.50 5.59
C LEU A 102 0.18 -0.56 4.50
N MET A 103 0.52 -1.79 4.91
CA MET A 103 0.71 -2.91 4.00
C MET A 103 -0.57 -3.27 3.24
N VAL A 104 -1.74 -3.23 3.88
CA VAL A 104 -3.03 -3.46 3.20
C VAL A 104 -3.22 -2.46 2.08
N ILE A 105 -2.97 -1.16 2.33
CA ILE A 105 -3.05 -0.13 1.28
C ILE A 105 -2.11 -0.44 0.12
N ILE A 106 -0.86 -0.80 0.41
CA ILE A 106 0.11 -1.12 -0.65
C ILE A 106 -0.36 -2.35 -1.47
N VAL A 107 -0.91 -3.37 -0.81
CA VAL A 107 -1.47 -4.54 -1.49
C VAL A 107 -2.62 -4.14 -2.40
N GLU A 108 -3.56 -3.32 -1.92
CA GLU A 108 -4.69 -2.82 -2.71
C GLU A 108 -4.21 -2.01 -3.94
N ILE A 109 -3.19 -1.16 -3.77
CA ILE A 109 -2.57 -0.40 -4.87
C ILE A 109 -1.99 -1.36 -5.92
N ILE A 110 -1.21 -2.36 -5.50
CA ILE A 110 -0.61 -3.35 -6.41
C ILE A 110 -1.70 -4.08 -7.19
N GLU A 111 -2.70 -4.63 -6.50
CA GLU A 111 -3.80 -5.39 -7.11
C GLU A 111 -4.57 -4.54 -8.13
N LYS A 112 -4.79 -3.25 -7.82
CA LYS A 112 -5.47 -2.33 -8.72
C LYS A 112 -4.66 -2.08 -9.99
N ILE A 113 -3.36 -1.77 -9.87
CA ILE A 113 -2.48 -1.57 -11.02
C ILE A 113 -2.45 -2.85 -11.87
N GLU A 114 -2.24 -4.01 -11.26
CA GLU A 114 -2.22 -5.28 -11.98
C GLU A 114 -3.53 -5.56 -12.72
N SER A 115 -4.67 -5.30 -12.07
CA SER A 115 -5.99 -5.44 -12.69
C SER A 115 -6.15 -4.53 -13.91
N ILE A 116 -5.64 -3.30 -13.85
CA ILE A 116 -5.64 -2.36 -14.99
C ILE A 116 -4.77 -2.89 -16.13
N LEU A 117 -3.54 -3.32 -15.84
CA LEU A 117 -2.62 -3.84 -16.86
C LEU A 117 -3.20 -5.09 -17.55
N VAL A 118 -3.78 -6.02 -16.79
CA VAL A 118 -4.41 -7.24 -17.32
C VAL A 118 -5.63 -6.91 -18.20
N ASN A 119 -6.45 -5.95 -17.76
CA ASN A 119 -7.69 -5.60 -18.45
C ASN A 119 -7.54 -4.47 -19.47
N PHE A 120 -6.32 -3.98 -19.71
CA PHE A 120 -6.07 -2.79 -20.52
C PHE A 120 -6.68 -2.85 -21.92
N LYS A 121 -6.60 -4.01 -22.59
CA LYS A 121 -7.24 -4.20 -23.91
C LYS A 121 -8.75 -3.96 -23.91
N ASN A 122 -9.42 -4.23 -22.80
CA ASN A 122 -10.84 -3.96 -22.65
C ASN A 122 -11.10 -2.48 -22.34
N ILE A 123 -10.22 -1.83 -21.57
CA ILE A 123 -10.30 -0.40 -21.23
C ILE A 123 -10.06 0.47 -22.46
N ARG A 124 -9.11 0.10 -23.33
CA ARG A 124 -8.75 0.81 -24.57
C ARG A 124 -9.82 0.77 -25.67
N LYS A 125 -10.93 0.03 -25.50
CA LYS A 125 -11.90 -0.19 -26.61
C LYS A 125 -12.55 1.09 -27.11
N THR A 126 -12.77 2.07 -26.25
CA THR A 126 -13.27 3.38 -26.62
C THR A 126 -12.56 4.49 -25.86
N GLU A 127 -12.52 5.68 -26.45
CA GLU A 127 -11.93 6.87 -25.83
C GLU A 127 -12.64 7.26 -24.52
N ASP A 128 -13.99 7.20 -24.51
CA ASP A 128 -14.79 7.45 -23.30
C ASP A 128 -14.45 6.50 -22.15
N GLN A 129 -14.19 5.21 -22.44
CA GLN A 129 -13.83 4.21 -21.42
C GLN A 129 -12.45 4.50 -20.82
N LEU A 130 -11.51 4.92 -21.67
CA LEU A 130 -10.17 5.26 -21.25
C LEU A 130 -10.16 6.55 -20.42
N GLN A 131 -10.89 7.58 -20.85
CA GLN A 131 -11.06 8.83 -20.11
C GLN A 131 -11.73 8.59 -18.75
N ALA A 132 -12.79 7.80 -18.69
CA ALA A 132 -13.45 7.44 -17.44
C ALA A 132 -12.49 6.72 -16.50
N LYS A 133 -11.60 5.88 -17.03
CA LYS A 133 -10.64 5.14 -16.24
C LYS A 133 -9.52 6.01 -15.68
N CYS A 134 -9.00 6.97 -16.45
CA CYS A 134 -8.07 7.98 -15.96
C CYS A 134 -8.64 8.72 -14.76
N LYS A 135 -9.88 9.21 -14.88
CA LYS A 135 -10.56 9.91 -13.78
C LYS A 135 -10.72 9.03 -12.55
N GLU A 136 -11.14 7.78 -12.72
CA GLU A 136 -11.27 6.81 -11.62
C GLU A 136 -9.93 6.63 -10.89
N ILE A 137 -8.82 6.44 -11.62
CA ILE A 137 -7.50 6.22 -11.03
C ILE A 137 -7.01 7.48 -10.31
N SER A 138 -7.20 8.66 -10.90
CA SER A 138 -6.84 9.93 -10.27
C SER A 138 -7.62 10.17 -8.96
N ASP A 139 -8.92 9.86 -8.94
CA ASP A 139 -9.74 9.97 -7.73
C ASP A 139 -9.30 8.95 -6.66
N GLU A 140 -8.99 7.72 -7.05
CA GLU A 140 -8.46 6.70 -6.14
C GLU A 140 -7.07 7.07 -5.62
N ALA A 141 -6.18 7.63 -6.45
CA ALA A 141 -4.84 8.06 -6.03
C ALA A 141 -4.91 9.05 -4.86
N ARG A 142 -5.92 9.93 -4.90
CA ARG A 142 -6.21 10.90 -3.84
C ARG A 142 -6.72 10.23 -2.57
N ASP A 143 -7.67 9.30 -2.69
CA ASP A 143 -8.20 8.53 -1.57
C ASP A 143 -7.09 7.73 -0.85
N TYR A 144 -6.20 7.06 -1.58
CA TYR A 144 -5.07 6.37 -0.98
C TYR A 144 -4.08 7.33 -0.31
N SER A 145 -3.85 8.52 -0.87
CA SER A 145 -3.03 9.55 -0.23
C SER A 145 -3.62 9.95 1.12
N GLU A 146 -4.93 10.18 1.18
CA GLU A 146 -5.63 10.54 2.42
C GLU A 146 -5.55 9.40 3.45
N LYS A 147 -5.76 8.15 3.04
CA LYS A 147 -5.65 6.97 3.92
C LYS A 147 -4.24 6.81 4.49
N ILE A 148 -3.20 6.95 3.65
CA ILE A 148 -1.80 6.88 4.09
C ILE A 148 -1.52 8.01 5.09
N GLN A 149 -1.98 9.23 4.82
CA GLN A 149 -1.80 10.37 5.72
C GLN A 149 -2.53 10.19 7.07
N GLN A 150 -3.71 9.56 7.07
CA GLN A 150 -4.43 9.20 8.30
C GLN A 150 -3.65 8.18 9.14
N ILE A 151 -3.03 7.18 8.50
CA ILE A 151 -2.17 6.22 9.20
C ILE A 151 -0.94 6.92 9.77
N HIS A 152 -0.32 7.82 9.00
CA HIS A 152 0.78 8.64 9.49
C HIS A 152 0.37 9.45 10.73
N LEU A 153 -0.80 10.09 10.72
CA LEU A 153 -1.30 10.80 11.90
C LEU A 153 -1.43 9.87 13.12
N CYS A 154 -1.88 8.62 12.93
CA CYS A 154 -1.96 7.64 14.00
C CYS A 154 -0.58 7.23 14.54
N PHE A 155 0.45 7.17 13.71
CA PHE A 155 1.84 6.98 14.15
C PHE A 155 2.29 8.15 15.03
N LEU A 156 2.07 9.39 14.59
CA LEU A 156 2.39 10.60 15.36
C LEU A 156 1.64 10.64 16.70
N GLN A 157 0.35 10.32 16.69
CA GLN A 157 -0.45 10.26 17.91
C GLN A 157 0.07 9.18 18.86
N SER A 158 0.45 8.01 18.35
CA SER A 158 1.07 6.97 19.17
C SER A 158 2.39 7.42 19.79
N PHE A 159 3.23 8.11 19.01
CA PHE A 159 4.50 8.66 19.50
C PHE A 159 4.29 9.72 20.59
N LEU A 160 3.26 10.56 20.46
CA LEU A 160 2.90 11.61 21.41
C LEU A 160 2.01 11.11 22.57
N ASN A 161 1.74 9.79 22.66
CA ASN A 161 0.83 9.19 23.63
C ASN A 161 -0.60 9.81 23.61
N GLN A 162 -1.09 10.11 22.41
CA GLN A 162 -2.44 10.62 22.14
C GLN A 162 -3.35 9.50 21.63
N LYS A 163 -4.67 9.68 21.81
CA LYS A 163 -5.69 8.72 21.38
C LYS A 163 -5.93 8.79 19.87
N TRP A 164 -6.20 7.61 19.30
CA TRP A 164 -6.66 7.34 17.94
C TRP A 164 -7.35 5.97 17.89
#